data_AF-A0A1F6TMU1-F1
#
_entry.id   AF-A0A1F6TMU1-F1
#
_cell.length_a   1.000
_cell.length_b   1.000
_cell.length_c   1.000
_cell.angle_alpha   90.00
_cell.angle_beta   90.00
_cell.angle_gamma   90.00
#
_symmetry.space_group_name_H-M   'P 1'
#
loop_
_entity.id
_entity.type
_entity.pdbx_description
1 polymer ?
#
loop_
_entity_poly.entity_id
_entity_poly.type
_entity_poly.pdbx_seq_one_letter_code
_entity_poly.pdbx_strand_id
1 'polypeptide(L)'
;MVRHDRDLWLGMAVIYLLLAYLLRLIPFMGDLVLVLLTPLLLAGALLTARAREARHAGIAPPGSAPAAGAPWRRYLDDYLRLPARHLFQIFRHEDKIVAAVLVAILTLGLVMLAKIAEYLLVGGSALAGLNPAELAAAARPATLLGLLVATTLYVALTMGLFYLVPLTMLGDMPPMAAIAESFSACVRNALPLALFTTAFFLLYALIAAAFGLTHWLGYLLVFSLGPVALSVFVAGVYCSYKNLYG
;
A
#
# COMPACT_ATOMS: atom_id res chain seq x y z
N MET A 1 1.88 9.51 16.79
CA MET A 1 0.98 8.42 16.37
C MET A 1 1.65 7.03 16.42
N VAL A 2 2.67 6.74 15.61
CA VAL A 2 3.31 5.41 15.59
C VAL A 2 3.94 5.02 16.94
N ARG A 3 4.53 5.97 17.68
CA ARG A 3 5.29 5.70 18.91
C ARG A 3 4.45 5.29 20.13
N HIS A 4 3.18 5.69 20.20
CA HIS A 4 2.29 5.37 21.33
C HIS A 4 1.51 4.06 21.14
N ASP A 5 1.20 3.70 19.89
CA ASP A 5 0.45 2.48 19.59
C ASP A 5 1.22 1.51 18.68
N ARG A 6 2.53 1.37 18.94
CA ARG A 6 3.48 0.63 18.08
C ARG A 6 2.99 -0.78 17.77
N ASP A 7 2.52 -1.49 18.78
CA ASP A 7 2.17 -2.91 18.68
C ASP A 7 0.99 -3.14 17.74
N LEU A 8 0.01 -2.22 17.71
CA LEU A 8 -1.09 -2.33 16.76
C LEU A 8 -0.61 -2.07 15.33
N TRP A 9 0.18 -1.01 15.10
CA TRP A 9 0.65 -0.66 13.76
C TRP A 9 1.49 -1.77 13.16
N LEU A 10 2.41 -2.32 13.97
CA LEU A 10 3.20 -3.48 13.59
C LEU A 10 2.31 -4.70 13.36
N GLY A 11 1.34 -4.98 14.24
CA GLY A 11 0.40 -6.08 14.06
C GLY A 11 -0.40 -5.97 12.75
N MET A 12 -0.91 -4.78 12.41
CA MET A 12 -1.63 -4.54 11.16
C MET A 12 -0.74 -4.78 9.94
N ALA A 13 0.50 -4.31 9.99
CA ALA A 13 1.46 -4.49 8.91
C ALA A 13 1.89 -5.96 8.75
N VAL A 14 2.12 -6.68 9.86
CA VAL A 14 2.42 -8.12 9.84
C VAL A 14 1.26 -8.90 9.23
N ILE A 15 0.02 -8.60 9.62
CA ILE A 15 -1.17 -9.26 9.07
C ILE A 15 -1.30 -9.00 7.57
N TYR A 16 -1.09 -7.76 7.13
CA TYR A 16 -1.06 -7.44 5.70
C TYR A 16 0.01 -8.24 4.96
N LEU A 17 1.23 -8.33 5.51
CA LEU A 17 2.33 -9.06 4.86
C LEU A 17 2.10 -10.57 4.83
N LEU A 18 1.55 -11.15 5.90
CA LEU A 18 1.16 -12.56 5.91
C LEU A 18 0.07 -12.84 4.87
N LEU A 19 -0.93 -11.97 4.78
CA LEU A 19 -1.98 -12.05 3.78
C LEU A 19 -1.40 -11.93 2.37
N ALA A 20 -0.55 -10.93 2.13
CA ALA A 20 0.14 -10.72 0.86
C ALA A 20 0.98 -11.94 0.45
N TYR A 21 1.71 -12.52 1.40
CA TYR A 21 2.49 -13.74 1.18
C TYR A 21 1.59 -14.93 0.81
N LEU A 22 0.51 -15.16 1.56
CA LEU A 22 -0.45 -16.23 1.29
C LEU A 22 -1.12 -16.08 -0.07
N LEU A 23 -1.51 -14.85 -0.45
CA LEU A 23 -2.12 -14.59 -1.76
C LEU A 23 -1.13 -14.87 -2.88
N ARG A 24 0.14 -14.51 -2.72
CA ARG A 24 1.20 -14.77 -3.71
C ARG A 24 1.53 -16.25 -3.92
N LEU A 25 1.12 -17.14 -3.01
CA LEU A 25 1.18 -18.58 -3.25
C LEU A 25 0.21 -19.03 -4.36
N ILE A 26 -0.80 -18.21 -4.66
CA ILE A 26 -1.76 -18.46 -5.74
C ILE A 26 -1.21 -17.81 -7.02
N PRO A 27 -0.77 -18.60 -8.02
CA PRO A 27 -0.21 -18.06 -9.25
C PRO A 27 -1.28 -17.23 -9.99
N PHE A 28 -0.85 -16.12 -10.60
CA PHE A 28 -1.66 -15.19 -11.40
C PHE A 28 -2.75 -14.44 -10.62
N MET A 29 -3.66 -15.13 -9.92
CA MET A 29 -4.75 -14.51 -9.16
C MET A 29 -4.27 -13.75 -7.92
N GLY A 30 -3.18 -14.20 -7.29
CA GLY A 30 -2.67 -13.63 -6.06
C GLY A 30 -2.44 -12.12 -6.13
N ASP A 31 -1.71 -11.67 -7.15
CA ASP A 31 -1.39 -10.25 -7.33
C ASP A 31 -2.63 -9.42 -7.68
N LEU A 32 -3.58 -9.95 -8.46
CA LEU A 32 -4.82 -9.25 -8.79
C LEU A 32 -5.69 -9.02 -7.56
N VAL A 33 -5.86 -10.06 -6.74
CA VAL A 33 -6.60 -9.95 -5.48
C VAL A 33 -5.89 -8.99 -4.54
N LEU A 34 -4.55 -8.97 -4.52
CA LEU A 34 -3.77 -8.07 -3.68
C LEU A 34 -3.91 -6.61 -4.13
N VAL A 35 -3.94 -6.33 -5.43
CA VAL A 35 -4.23 -5.00 -5.99
C VAL A 35 -5.62 -4.52 -5.57
N LEU A 36 -6.62 -5.41 -5.62
CA LEU A 36 -7.99 -5.08 -5.21
C LEU A 36 -8.09 -4.87 -3.69
N LEU A 37 -7.40 -5.69 -2.90
CA LEU A 37 -7.52 -5.70 -1.44
C LEU A 37 -6.73 -4.57 -0.78
N THR A 38 -5.57 -4.20 -1.33
CA THR A 38 -4.70 -3.16 -0.78
C THR A 38 -5.40 -1.83 -0.50
N PRO A 39 -6.21 -1.24 -1.40
CA PRO A 39 -6.93 0.00 -1.11
C PRO A 39 -7.97 -0.17 0.01
N LEU A 40 -8.62 -1.34 0.15
CA LEU A 40 -9.54 -1.60 1.26
C LEU A 40 -8.79 -1.67 2.59
N LEU A 41 -7.67 -2.39 2.64
CA LEU A 41 -6.87 -2.52 3.87
C LEU A 41 -6.20 -1.19 4.24
N LEU A 42 -5.75 -0.43 3.24
CA LEU A 42 -5.23 0.93 3.43
C LEU A 42 -6.33 1.85 3.97
N ALA A 43 -7.55 1.78 3.44
CA ALA A 43 -8.69 2.53 3.97
C ALA A 43 -8.95 2.20 5.45
N GLY A 44 -8.97 0.91 5.81
CA GLY A 44 -9.10 0.46 7.19
C GLY A 44 -7.99 1.02 8.11
N ALA A 45 -6.74 1.02 7.63
CA ALA A 45 -5.61 1.58 8.36
C ALA A 45 -5.71 3.11 8.55
N LEU A 46 -6.13 3.85 7.52
CA LEU A 46 -6.33 5.31 7.58
C LEU A 46 -7.49 5.70 8.50
N LEU A 47 -8.60 4.95 8.48
CA LEU A 47 -9.68 5.16 9.44
C LEU A 47 -9.22 4.88 10.89
N THR A 48 -8.30 3.92 11.09
CA THR A 48 -7.74 3.62 12.42
C THR A 48 -6.83 4.75 12.89
N ALA A 49 -6.04 5.34 11.98
CA ALA A 49 -5.26 6.56 12.26
C ALA A 49 -6.16 7.68 12.78
N ARG A 50 -7.22 8.02 12.05
CA ARG A 50 -8.17 9.09 12.42
C ARG A 50 -8.86 8.83 13.75
N ALA A 51 -9.35 7.60 13.97
CA ALA A 51 -10.02 7.23 15.21
C ALA A 51 -9.11 7.32 16.44
N ARG A 52 -7.83 6.99 16.29
CA ARG A 52 -6.86 7.06 17.39
C ARG A 52 -6.39 8.46 17.68
N GLU A 53 -6.20 9.28 16.66
CA GLU A 53 -5.93 10.70 16.86
C GLU A 53 -7.06 11.37 17.66
N ALA A 54 -8.32 11.05 17.34
CA ALA A 54 -9.48 11.56 18.10
C ALA A 54 -9.48 11.09 19.58
N ARG A 55 -9.02 9.85 19.87
CA ARG A 55 -8.83 9.39 21.25
C ARG A 55 -7.73 10.13 21.98
N HIS A 56 -6.58 10.33 21.33
CA HIS A 56 -5.44 11.06 21.91
C HIS A 56 -5.78 12.53 22.14
N ALA A 57 -6.68 13.11 21.34
CA ALA A 57 -7.22 14.46 21.54
C ALA A 57 -8.31 14.55 22.63
N GLY A 58 -8.65 13.45 23.31
CA GLY A 58 -9.68 13.41 24.36
C GLY A 58 -11.12 13.51 23.86
N ILE A 59 -11.35 13.39 22.55
CA ILE A 59 -12.68 13.55 21.92
C ILE A 59 -13.50 12.26 22.00
N ALA A 60 -12.83 11.10 22.03
CA ALA A 60 -13.50 9.79 22.00
C ALA A 60 -13.52 9.12 23.39
N PRO A 61 -14.63 8.45 23.76
CA PRO A 61 -14.77 7.83 25.08
C PRO A 61 -13.74 6.71 25.30
N PRO A 62 -13.27 6.53 26.55
CA PRO A 62 -12.34 5.46 26.90
C PRO A 62 -12.97 4.09 26.57
N GLY A 63 -12.17 3.23 25.93
CA GLY A 63 -12.61 1.89 25.55
C GLY A 63 -12.98 1.03 26.75
N SER A 64 -13.91 0.10 26.53
CA SER A 64 -14.40 -0.83 27.56
C SER A 64 -13.27 -1.68 28.17
N ALA A 65 -13.42 -1.96 29.46
CA ALA A 65 -12.48 -2.74 30.25
C ALA A 65 -12.23 -4.15 29.66
N PRO A 66 -11.00 -4.69 29.78
CA PRO A 66 -10.65 -5.98 29.20
C PRO A 66 -11.47 -7.14 29.78
N ALA A 67 -11.98 -8.00 28.91
CA ALA A 67 -12.74 -9.19 29.30
C ALA A 67 -11.82 -10.25 29.95
N ALA A 68 -12.28 -10.83 31.05
CA ALA A 68 -11.55 -11.84 31.82
C ALA A 68 -11.46 -13.19 31.08
N GLY A 69 -10.48 -13.32 30.16
CA GLY A 69 -10.16 -14.57 29.46
C GLY A 69 -8.84 -15.21 29.90
N ALA A 70 -8.59 -16.47 29.49
CA ALA A 70 -7.32 -17.18 29.70
C ALA A 70 -6.11 -16.41 29.13
N PRO A 71 -4.90 -16.50 29.73
CA PRO A 71 -3.76 -15.64 29.40
C PRO A 71 -3.24 -15.79 27.96
N TRP A 72 -3.21 -17.01 27.41
CA TRP A 72 -2.80 -17.25 26.02
C TRP A 72 -3.81 -16.74 24.99
N ARG A 73 -5.11 -16.72 25.33
CA ARG A 73 -6.16 -16.14 24.49
C ARG A 73 -6.05 -14.63 24.42
N ARG A 74 -5.70 -13.97 25.54
CA ARG A 74 -5.43 -12.52 25.55
C ARG A 74 -4.27 -12.17 24.64
N TYR A 75 -3.20 -12.95 24.66
CA TYR A 75 -2.05 -12.71 23.77
C TYR A 75 -2.44 -12.81 22.28
N LEU A 76 -3.18 -13.86 21.90
CA LEU A 76 -3.72 -14.00 20.53
C LEU A 76 -4.72 -12.89 20.16
N ASP A 77 -5.56 -12.48 21.09
CA ASP A 77 -6.55 -11.43 20.87
C ASP A 77 -5.87 -10.07 20.67
N ASP A 78 -4.87 -9.74 21.49
CA ASP A 78 -4.15 -8.47 21.45
C ASP A 78 -3.22 -8.36 20.23
N TYR A 79 -2.53 -9.45 19.85
CA TYR A 79 -1.55 -9.43 18.76
C TYR A 79 -2.12 -9.78 17.37
N LEU A 80 -3.16 -10.61 17.27
CA LEU A 80 -3.74 -11.02 15.97
C LEU A 80 -5.14 -10.44 15.75
N ARG A 81 -6.06 -10.62 16.71
CA ARG A 81 -7.47 -10.27 16.46
C ARG A 81 -7.71 -8.77 16.48
N LEU A 82 -7.07 -8.03 17.37
CA LEU A 82 -7.22 -6.59 17.47
C LEU A 82 -6.68 -5.89 16.21
N PRO A 83 -5.45 -6.15 15.72
CA PRO A 83 -4.97 -5.53 14.50
C PRO A 83 -5.73 -5.99 13.25
N ALA A 84 -6.15 -7.26 13.18
CA ALA A 84 -7.04 -7.73 12.10
C ALA A 84 -8.35 -6.94 12.09
N ARG A 85 -9.01 -6.79 13.24
CA ARG A 85 -10.27 -6.04 13.34
C ARG A 85 -10.12 -4.60 12.88
N HIS A 86 -9.01 -3.94 13.20
CA HIS A 86 -8.72 -2.58 12.76
C HIS A 86 -8.42 -2.49 11.25
N LEU A 87 -7.67 -3.46 10.70
CA LEU A 87 -7.39 -3.52 9.27
C LEU A 87 -8.67 -3.76 8.45
N PHE A 88 -9.55 -4.64 8.94
CA PHE A 88 -10.82 -4.98 8.30
C PHE A 88 -12.00 -4.12 8.76
N GLN A 89 -11.77 -3.04 9.53
CA GLN A 89 -12.87 -2.23 10.05
C GLN A 89 -13.65 -1.48 8.96
N ILE A 90 -13.05 -1.30 7.78
CA ILE A 90 -13.72 -0.68 6.63
C ILE A 90 -14.98 -1.44 6.24
N PHE A 91 -14.98 -2.78 6.39
CA PHE A 91 -16.13 -3.62 6.08
C PHE A 91 -17.30 -3.45 7.05
N ARG A 92 -17.09 -2.74 8.16
CA ARG A 92 -18.14 -2.44 9.15
C ARG A 92 -18.80 -1.07 8.91
N HIS A 93 -18.28 -0.27 8.00
CA HIS A 93 -18.80 1.05 7.65
C HIS A 93 -19.54 0.93 6.31
N GLU A 94 -20.86 0.72 6.37
CA GLU A 94 -21.71 0.50 5.18
C GLU A 94 -21.69 1.69 4.22
N ASP A 95 -21.50 2.90 4.74
CA ASP A 95 -21.33 4.14 3.97
C ASP A 95 -20.00 4.16 3.20
N LYS A 96 -18.92 3.68 3.81
CA LYS A 96 -17.56 3.76 3.24
C LYS A 96 -17.15 2.55 2.42
N ILE A 97 -17.76 1.38 2.67
CA ILE A 97 -17.44 0.15 1.94
C ILE A 97 -17.72 0.30 0.45
N VAL A 98 -18.82 0.97 0.06
CA VAL A 98 -19.18 1.18 -1.35
C VAL A 98 -18.10 2.02 -2.05
N ALA A 99 -17.72 3.15 -1.44
CA ALA A 99 -16.65 3.98 -1.97
C ALA A 99 -15.30 3.25 -2.01
N ALA A 100 -14.98 2.43 -1.00
CA ALA A 100 -13.74 1.66 -0.96
C ALA A 100 -13.69 0.58 -2.04
N VAL A 101 -14.80 -0.10 -2.29
CA VAL A 101 -14.94 -1.08 -3.37
C VAL A 101 -14.84 -0.42 -4.73
N LEU A 102 -15.44 0.76 -4.93
CA LEU A 102 -15.27 1.53 -6.17
C LEU A 102 -13.81 1.93 -6.41
N VAL A 103 -13.11 2.41 -5.37
CA VAL A 103 -11.68 2.70 -5.44
C VAL A 103 -10.87 1.43 -5.78
N ALA A 104 -11.24 0.29 -5.19
CA ALA A 104 -10.58 -0.98 -5.48
C ALA A 104 -10.75 -1.43 -6.93
N ILE A 105 -11.98 -1.42 -7.45
CA ILE A 105 -12.26 -1.80 -8.84
C ILE A 105 -11.54 -0.84 -9.79
N LEU A 106 -11.56 0.46 -9.48
CA LEU A 106 -10.88 1.48 -10.26
C LEU A 106 -9.36 1.31 -10.28
N THR A 107 -8.75 1.09 -9.12
CA THR A 107 -7.30 0.83 -9.01
C THR A 107 -6.92 -0.43 -9.77
N LEU A 108 -7.69 -1.52 -9.63
CA LEU A 108 -7.48 -2.74 -10.39
C LEU A 108 -7.56 -2.50 -11.90
N GLY A 109 -8.61 -1.82 -12.38
CA GLY A 109 -8.77 -1.51 -13.79
C GLY A 109 -7.60 -0.68 -14.34
N LEU A 110 -7.18 0.35 -13.61
CA LEU A 110 -6.08 1.22 -14.02
C LEU A 110 -4.73 0.49 -14.01
N VAL A 111 -4.47 -0.35 -13.00
CA VAL A 111 -3.26 -1.18 -12.93
C VAL A 111 -3.23 -2.22 -14.04
N MET A 112 -4.37 -2.83 -14.36
CA MET A 112 -4.47 -3.79 -15.48
C MET A 112 -4.21 -3.12 -16.83
N LEU A 113 -4.75 -1.92 -17.06
CA LEU A 113 -4.46 -1.15 -18.26
C LEU A 113 -2.96 -0.84 -18.38
N ALA A 114 -2.33 -0.43 -17.29
CA ALA A 114 -0.88 -0.18 -17.28
C ALA A 114 -0.07 -1.46 -17.54
N LYS A 115 -0.46 -2.59 -16.96
CA LYS A 115 0.20 -3.90 -17.18
C LYS A 115 0.06 -4.38 -18.62
N ILE A 116 -1.11 -4.20 -19.22
CA ILE A 116 -1.35 -4.51 -20.64
C ILE A 116 -0.48 -3.61 -21.52
N ALA A 117 -0.48 -2.29 -21.29
CA ALA A 117 0.36 -1.36 -22.03
C ALA A 117 1.85 -1.69 -21.92
N GLU A 118 2.33 -2.01 -20.71
CA GLU A 118 3.70 -2.46 -20.45
C GLU A 118 4.04 -3.73 -21.25
N TYR A 119 3.16 -4.73 -21.23
CA TYR A 119 3.36 -5.97 -21.96
C TYR A 119 3.42 -5.74 -23.49
N LEU A 120 2.55 -4.89 -24.04
CA LEU A 120 2.54 -4.57 -25.46
C LEU A 120 3.76 -3.74 -25.89
N LEU A 121 4.16 -2.74 -25.09
CA LEU A 121 5.23 -1.80 -25.45
C LEU A 121 6.63 -2.40 -25.25
N VAL A 122 6.79 -3.24 -24.23
CA VAL A 122 8.10 -3.81 -23.84
C VAL A 122 8.24 -5.28 -24.26
N GLY A 123 7.16 -5.89 -24.74
CA GLY A 123 7.15 -7.22 -25.36
C GLY A 123 7.42 -8.36 -24.37
N GLY A 124 7.06 -8.19 -23.09
CA GLY A 124 7.29 -9.16 -22.00
C GLY A 124 8.76 -9.41 -21.61
N SER A 125 9.71 -8.91 -22.41
CA SER A 125 11.15 -9.19 -22.28
C SER A 125 11.84 -8.49 -21.11
N ALA A 126 11.34 -7.35 -20.64
CA ALA A 126 11.96 -6.62 -19.51
C ALA A 126 11.77 -7.29 -18.13
N LEU A 127 11.00 -8.38 -18.06
CA LEU A 127 10.73 -9.13 -16.83
C LEU A 127 11.50 -10.46 -16.74
N ALA A 128 12.15 -10.88 -17.82
CA ALA A 128 13.05 -12.03 -17.78
C ALA A 128 14.43 -11.55 -17.30
N GLY A 129 15.18 -12.45 -16.65
CA GLY A 129 16.36 -12.07 -15.87
C GLY A 129 17.49 -11.42 -16.68
N LEU A 130 18.45 -10.81 -15.98
CA LEU A 130 19.62 -10.14 -16.56
C LEU A 130 20.60 -11.11 -17.26
N ASN A 131 20.18 -11.70 -18.36
CA ASN A 131 21.04 -12.46 -19.26
C ASN A 131 21.59 -11.52 -20.34
N PRO A 132 22.81 -11.77 -20.86
CA PRO A 132 23.45 -10.89 -21.86
C PRO A 132 22.61 -10.65 -23.11
N ALA A 133 21.83 -11.64 -23.53
CA ALA A 133 20.92 -11.55 -24.67
C ALA A 133 19.75 -10.58 -24.43
N GLU A 134 19.24 -10.52 -23.20
CA GLU A 134 18.15 -9.63 -22.82
C GLU A 134 18.65 -8.21 -22.59
N LEU A 135 19.88 -8.04 -22.09
CA LEU A 135 20.56 -6.74 -22.04
C LEU A 135 20.77 -6.15 -23.45
N ALA A 136 21.17 -7.00 -24.41
CA ALA A 136 21.28 -6.59 -25.81
C ALA A 136 19.92 -6.27 -26.45
N ALA A 137 18.86 -7.00 -26.07
CA ALA A 137 17.49 -6.70 -26.50
C ALA A 137 16.96 -5.40 -25.89
N ALA A 138 17.24 -5.14 -24.62
CA ALA A 138 16.84 -3.94 -23.89
C ALA A 138 17.55 -2.67 -24.42
N ALA A 139 18.76 -2.81 -24.95
CA ALA A 139 19.52 -1.73 -25.58
C ALA A 139 18.97 -1.30 -26.96
N ARG A 140 17.94 -1.97 -27.50
CA ARG A 140 17.31 -1.57 -28.75
C ARG A 140 16.57 -0.23 -28.56
N PRO A 141 16.66 0.71 -29.50
CA PRO A 141 16.00 2.01 -29.36
C PRO A 141 14.48 1.89 -29.18
N ALA A 142 13.85 0.90 -29.83
CA ALA A 142 12.42 0.64 -29.68
C ALA A 142 12.02 0.18 -28.26
N THR A 143 12.82 -0.68 -27.61
CA THR A 143 12.54 -1.14 -26.24
C THR A 143 12.79 -0.04 -25.22
N LEU A 144 13.81 0.80 -25.42
CA LEU A 144 14.06 1.96 -24.57
C LEU A 144 12.91 2.97 -24.62
N LEU A 145 12.38 3.25 -25.82
CA LEU A 145 11.22 4.12 -25.99
C LEU A 145 9.98 3.51 -25.33
N GLY A 146 9.74 2.21 -25.53
CA GLY A 146 8.66 1.48 -24.85
C GLY A 146 8.76 1.54 -23.33
N LEU A 147 9.96 1.38 -22.77
CA LEU A 147 10.23 1.50 -21.33
C LEU A 147 9.98 2.91 -20.81
N LEU A 148 10.41 3.94 -21.54
CA LEU A 148 10.16 5.34 -21.16
C LEU A 148 8.66 5.66 -21.12
N VAL A 149 7.91 5.21 -22.12
CA VAL A 149 6.45 5.39 -22.17
C VAL A 149 5.78 4.63 -21.02
N ALA A 150 6.14 3.35 -20.81
CA ALA A 150 5.59 2.54 -19.72
C ALA A 150 5.90 3.15 -18.34
N THR A 151 7.13 3.59 -18.11
CA THR A 151 7.55 4.21 -16.85
C THR A 151 6.79 5.52 -16.61
N THR A 152 6.64 6.35 -17.65
CA THR A 152 5.87 7.60 -17.56
C THR A 152 4.41 7.33 -17.20
N LEU A 153 3.79 6.31 -17.82
CA LEU A 153 2.42 5.90 -17.51
C LEU A 153 2.30 5.42 -16.06
N TYR A 154 3.24 4.63 -15.56
CA TYR A 154 3.26 4.18 -14.17
C TYR A 154 3.43 5.32 -13.18
N VAL A 155 4.28 6.31 -13.48
CA VAL A 155 4.44 7.49 -12.65
C VAL A 155 3.12 8.26 -12.57
N ALA A 156 2.48 8.53 -13.72
CA ALA A 156 1.19 9.22 -13.77
C ALA A 156 0.09 8.47 -13.00
N LEU A 157 0.03 7.15 -13.17
CA LEU A 157 -0.88 6.26 -12.44
C LEU A 157 -0.64 6.33 -10.93
N THR A 158 0.62 6.24 -10.51
CA THR A 158 0.99 6.32 -9.09
C THR A 158 0.60 7.67 -8.50
N MET A 159 0.83 8.78 -9.21
CA MET A 159 0.42 10.12 -8.78
C MET A 159 -1.10 10.25 -8.64
N GLY A 160 -1.87 9.67 -9.56
CA GLY A 160 -3.33 9.66 -9.48
C GLY A 160 -3.89 8.78 -8.36
N LEU A 161 -3.21 7.69 -8.01
CA LEU A 161 -3.67 6.73 -7.00
C LEU A 161 -3.14 7.02 -5.58
N PHE A 162 -2.06 7.79 -5.44
CA PHE A 162 -1.36 7.97 -4.16
C PHE A 162 -2.26 8.52 -3.04
N TYR A 163 -3.03 9.58 -3.32
CA TYR A 163 -4.00 10.15 -2.39
C TYR A 163 -5.44 9.71 -2.64
N LEU A 164 -5.69 8.77 -3.57
CA LEU A 164 -7.04 8.34 -3.91
C LEU A 164 -7.79 7.79 -2.69
N VAL A 165 -7.16 6.88 -1.94
CA VAL A 165 -7.76 6.27 -0.74
C VAL A 165 -8.02 7.31 0.36
N PRO A 166 -7.05 8.14 0.80
CA PRO A 166 -7.32 9.13 1.84
C PRO A 166 -8.33 10.20 1.40
N LEU A 167 -8.30 10.69 0.16
CA LEU A 167 -9.27 11.69 -0.33
C LEU A 167 -10.71 11.15 -0.35
N THR A 168 -10.89 9.91 -0.80
CA THR A 168 -12.22 9.29 -0.85
C THR A 168 -12.74 8.89 0.52
N MET A 169 -11.88 8.33 1.38
CA MET A 169 -12.31 7.77 2.67
C MET A 169 -12.37 8.80 3.81
N LEU A 170 -11.48 9.79 3.79
CA LEU A 170 -11.38 10.79 4.85
C LEU A 170 -11.99 12.13 4.46
N GLY A 171 -11.89 12.49 3.17
CA GLY A 171 -12.42 13.73 2.60
C GLY A 171 -13.78 13.59 1.92
N ASP A 172 -14.36 12.38 1.93
CA ASP A 172 -15.68 12.06 1.36
C ASP A 172 -15.86 12.52 -0.11
N MET A 173 -14.75 12.56 -0.86
CA MET A 173 -14.71 12.99 -2.25
C MET A 173 -15.05 11.81 -3.19
N PRO A 174 -15.80 12.01 -4.29
CA PRO A 174 -16.04 10.95 -5.25
C PRO A 174 -14.73 10.47 -5.92
N PRO A 175 -14.58 9.16 -6.22
CA PRO A 175 -13.30 8.58 -6.68
C PRO A 175 -12.70 9.24 -7.94
N MET A 176 -13.53 9.64 -8.90
CA MET A 176 -13.06 10.29 -10.13
C MET A 176 -12.45 11.66 -9.85
N ALA A 177 -13.09 12.47 -8.99
CA ALA A 177 -12.55 13.79 -8.62
C ALA A 177 -11.26 13.64 -7.80
N ALA A 178 -11.21 12.62 -6.93
CA ALA A 178 -10.04 12.34 -6.10
C ALA A 178 -8.79 11.97 -6.91
N ILE A 179 -8.91 11.36 -8.10
CA ILE A 179 -7.75 11.12 -8.98
C ILE A 179 -7.13 12.44 -9.44
N ALA A 180 -7.95 13.35 -9.97
CA ALA A 180 -7.46 14.62 -10.50
C ALA A 180 -6.84 15.48 -9.39
N GLU A 181 -7.47 15.49 -8.22
CA GLU A 181 -6.98 16.19 -7.04
C GLU A 181 -5.67 15.57 -6.52
N SER A 182 -5.58 14.24 -6.44
CA SER A 182 -4.33 13.52 -6.10
C SER A 182 -3.20 13.88 -7.06
N PHE A 183 -3.48 13.89 -8.37
CA PHE A 183 -2.50 14.23 -9.39
C PHE A 183 -1.99 15.66 -9.22
N SER A 184 -2.90 16.64 -9.07
CA SER A 184 -2.56 18.05 -8.83
C SER A 184 -1.71 18.22 -7.57
N ALA A 185 -2.10 17.58 -6.46
CA ALA A 185 -1.37 17.64 -5.20
C ALA A 185 0.02 17.02 -5.30
N CYS A 186 0.15 15.88 -5.98
CA CYS A 186 1.44 15.23 -6.23
C CYS A 186 2.37 16.09 -7.10
N VAL A 187 1.85 16.77 -8.13
CA VAL A 187 2.66 17.67 -8.97
C VAL A 187 3.14 18.89 -8.18
N ARG A 188 2.24 19.53 -7.41
CA ARG A 188 2.60 20.70 -6.57
C ARG A 188 3.62 20.36 -5.48
N ASN A 189 3.59 19.13 -4.98
CA ASN A 189 4.47 18.65 -3.92
C ASN A 189 5.42 17.54 -4.40
N ALA A 190 5.86 17.63 -5.66
CA ALA A 190 6.67 16.58 -6.29
C ALA A 190 7.98 16.31 -5.54
N LEU A 191 8.63 17.35 -4.98
CA LEU A 191 9.91 17.20 -4.29
C LEU A 191 9.78 16.47 -2.94
N PRO A 192 8.89 16.89 -2.01
CA PRO A 192 8.63 16.11 -0.78
C PRO A 192 8.16 14.69 -1.09
N LEU A 193 7.30 14.52 -2.09
CA LEU A 193 6.81 13.20 -2.50
C LEU A 193 7.94 12.32 -3.02
N ALA A 194 8.81 12.85 -3.89
CA ALA A 194 9.94 12.13 -4.44
C ALA A 194 10.91 11.70 -3.35
N LEU A 195 11.23 12.57 -2.38
CA LEU A 195 12.09 12.19 -1.25
C LEU A 195 11.48 11.07 -0.41
N PHE A 196 10.18 11.18 -0.11
CA PHE A 196 9.45 10.16 0.65
C PHE A 196 9.42 8.82 -0.09
N THR A 197 8.97 8.81 -1.35
CA THR A 197 8.85 7.58 -2.14
C THR A 197 10.20 6.97 -2.47
N THR A 198 11.25 7.78 -2.69
CA THR A 198 12.61 7.29 -2.94
C THR A 198 13.15 6.50 -1.75
N ALA A 199 12.88 6.92 -0.51
CA ALA A 199 13.29 6.16 0.66
C ALA A 199 12.67 4.75 0.70
N PHE A 200 11.38 4.63 0.38
CA PHE A 200 10.71 3.32 0.28
C PHE A 200 11.14 2.52 -0.94
N PHE A 201 11.43 3.19 -2.05
CA PHE A 201 11.95 2.56 -3.26
C PHE A 201 13.34 1.95 -3.02
N LEU A 202 14.24 2.66 -2.32
CA LEU A 202 15.55 2.13 -1.94
C LEU A 202 15.43 0.91 -1.02
N LEU A 203 14.51 0.95 -0.06
CA LEU A 203 14.24 -0.22 0.78
C LEU A 203 13.68 -1.40 -0.04
N TYR A 204 12.76 -1.14 -0.96
CA TYR A 204 12.23 -2.15 -1.87
C TYR A 204 13.35 -2.74 -2.75
N ALA A 205 14.22 -1.90 -3.33
CA ALA A 205 15.35 -2.32 -4.13
C ALA A 205 16.34 -3.18 -3.33
N LEU A 206 16.61 -2.82 -2.07
CA LEU A 206 17.42 -3.63 -1.16
C LEU A 206 16.81 -5.03 -0.94
N ILE A 207 15.50 -5.10 -0.69
CA ILE A 207 14.78 -6.36 -0.52
C ILE A 207 14.81 -7.18 -1.83
N ALA A 208 14.58 -6.54 -2.98
CA ALA A 208 14.61 -7.19 -4.28
C ALA A 208 16.00 -7.75 -4.63
N ALA A 209 17.06 -6.99 -4.35
CA ALA A 209 18.45 -7.44 -4.51
C ALA A 209 18.75 -8.66 -3.61
N ALA A 210 18.23 -8.67 -2.38
CA ALA A 210 18.38 -9.81 -1.47
C ALA A 210 17.68 -11.07 -1.99
N PHE A 211 16.50 -10.96 -2.61
CA PHE A 211 15.86 -12.10 -3.30
C PHE A 211 16.71 -12.61 -4.47
N GLY A 212 17.37 -11.72 -5.22
CA GLY A 212 18.28 -12.10 -6.30
C GLY A 212 19.52 -12.86 -5.83
N LEU A 213 20.00 -12.59 -4.62
CA LEU A 213 21.10 -13.32 -3.97
C LEU A 213 20.63 -14.66 -3.40
N THR A 214 19.60 -14.63 -2.55
CA THR A 214 19.07 -15.83 -1.89
C THR A 214 17.63 -15.60 -1.47
N HIS A 215 16.73 -16.51 -1.88
CA HIS A 215 15.30 -16.42 -1.55
C HIS A 215 15.02 -16.28 -0.04
N TRP A 216 15.77 -17.01 0.80
CA TRP A 216 15.65 -16.93 2.26
C TRP A 216 15.96 -15.53 2.82
N LEU A 217 17.01 -14.88 2.31
CA LEU A 217 17.41 -13.54 2.75
C LEU A 217 16.34 -12.49 2.41
N GLY A 218 15.73 -12.62 1.23
CA GLY A 218 14.61 -11.77 0.83
C GLY A 218 13.42 -11.90 1.79
N TYR A 219 13.02 -13.12 2.15
CA TYR A 219 11.95 -13.33 3.12
C TYR A 219 12.29 -12.77 4.50
N LEU A 220 13.52 -12.96 4.97
CA LEU A 220 13.96 -12.39 6.25
C LEU A 220 13.79 -10.86 6.26
N LEU A 221 14.25 -10.16 5.22
CA LEU A 221 14.13 -8.71 5.13
C LEU A 221 12.68 -8.24 5.00
N VAL A 222 11.84 -8.96 4.24
CA VAL A 222 10.41 -8.64 4.13
C VAL A 222 9.72 -8.74 5.48
N PHE A 223 9.95 -9.82 6.24
CA PHE A 223 9.27 -10.01 7.52
C PHE A 223 9.89 -9.19 8.67
N SER A 224 11.15 -8.78 8.57
CA SER A 224 11.78 -7.92 9.58
C SER A 224 11.57 -6.43 9.33
N LEU A 225 11.86 -5.94 8.13
CA LEU A 225 11.81 -4.52 7.78
C LEU A 225 10.45 -4.11 7.20
N GLY A 226 9.75 -5.02 6.52
CA GLY A 226 8.45 -4.76 5.91
C GLY A 226 7.40 -4.23 6.89
N PRO A 227 7.20 -4.82 8.09
CA PRO A 227 6.19 -4.33 9.03
C PRO A 227 6.45 -2.89 9.46
N VAL A 228 7.72 -2.57 9.71
CA VAL A 228 8.15 -1.23 10.12
C VAL A 228 7.95 -0.25 8.97
N ALA A 229 8.38 -0.62 7.76
CA ALA A 229 8.26 0.21 6.58
C ALA A 229 6.79 0.51 6.26
N LEU A 230 5.92 -0.50 6.25
CA LEU A 230 4.51 -0.33 5.94
C LEU A 230 3.81 0.53 6.99
N SER A 231 4.14 0.34 8.28
CA SER A 231 3.63 1.18 9.37
C SER A 231 4.03 2.65 9.21
N VAL A 232 5.30 2.91 8.87
CA VAL A 232 5.81 4.28 8.63
C VAL A 232 5.20 4.86 7.35
N PHE A 233 5.02 4.06 6.32
CA PHE A 233 4.39 4.47 5.06
C PHE A 233 2.97 4.95 5.29
N VAL A 234 2.12 4.14 5.94
CA VAL A 234 0.72 4.50 6.20
C VAL A 234 0.62 5.74 7.09
N ALA A 235 1.46 5.84 8.14
CA ALA A 235 1.50 7.02 8.98
C ALA A 235 1.97 8.27 8.21
N GLY A 236 2.98 8.13 7.34
CA GLY A 236 3.48 9.20 6.49
C GLY A 236 2.43 9.71 5.51
N VAL A 237 1.71 8.80 4.84
CA VAL A 237 0.60 9.14 3.94
C VAL A 237 -0.50 9.88 4.70
N TYR A 238 -0.88 9.41 5.89
CA TYR A 238 -1.89 10.06 6.72
C TYR A 238 -1.47 11.49 7.15
N CYS A 239 -0.24 11.66 7.64
CA CYS A 239 0.28 12.97 8.03
C CYS A 239 0.39 13.91 6.83
N SER A 240 0.81 13.41 5.66
CA SER A 240 0.91 14.19 4.43
C SER A 240 -0.45 14.65 3.94
N TYR A 241 -1.45 13.75 3.94
CA TYR A 241 -2.83 14.10 3.63
C TYR A 241 -3.35 15.20 4.56
N LYS A 242 -3.15 15.06 5.87
CA LYS A 242 -3.57 16.07 6.85
C LYS A 242 -2.90 17.42 6.61
N ASN A 243 -1.61 17.46 6.29
CA ASN A 243 -0.90 18.70 6.04
C ASN A 243 -1.39 19.43 4.76
N LEU A 244 -1.97 18.70 3.81
CA LEU A 244 -2.47 19.26 2.56
C LEU A 244 -3.95 19.66 2.62
N TYR A 245 -4.76 18.94 3.40
CA TYR A 245 -6.23 19.04 3.36
C TYR A 245 -6.90 19.28 4.73
N GLY A 246 -6.15 19.31 5.83
CA GLY A 246 -6.64 19.54 7.19
C GLY A 246 -6.12 20.83 7.80
#